data_AF-A0A6J0MFS1-F1
#
_entry.id   AF-A0A6J0MFS1-F1
#
_cell.length_a   1.000
_cell.length_b   1.000
_cell.length_c   1.000
_cell.angle_alpha   90.00
_cell.angle_beta   90.00
_cell.angle_gamma   90.00
#
_symmetry.space_group_name_H-M   'P 1'
#
loop_
_entity.id
_entity.type
_entity.pdbx_description
1 polymer ?
#
loop_
_entity_poly.entity_id
_entity_poly.type
_entity_poly.pdbx_seq_one_letter_code
_entity_poly.pdbx_strand_id
1 'polypeptide(L)'
;MGMASMSSSSGESLKLCVFDLRRGQNEGQELDKILFFFPPDVSFSSQLSVIGLSEGLIIFTRLFSPEAACEVIEERDILMSSMKPSLIYGWSWL
;
A
#
# COMPACT_ATOMS: atom_id res chain seq x y z
N MET A 1 -18.21 -16.27 15.74
CA MET A 1 -17.87 -17.11 14.57
C MET A 1 -16.40 -16.84 14.27
N GLY A 2 -15.54 -17.85 14.44
CA GLY A 2 -14.08 -17.68 14.52
C GLY A 2 -13.45 -17.31 13.17
N MET A 3 -12.58 -16.30 13.19
CA MET A 3 -11.74 -15.93 12.06
C MET A 3 -10.61 -16.96 11.97
N ALA A 4 -10.57 -17.73 10.89
CA ALA A 4 -9.53 -18.72 10.66
C ALA A 4 -8.17 -18.01 10.51
N SER A 5 -7.21 -18.34 11.38
CA SER A 5 -5.80 -18.00 11.20
C SER A 5 -5.27 -18.79 10.00
N MET A 6 -5.05 -18.10 8.88
CA MET A 6 -4.28 -18.66 7.77
C MET A 6 -2.80 -18.63 8.13
N SER A 7 -2.26 -19.79 8.45
CA SER A 7 -0.82 -20.02 8.53
C SER A 7 -0.20 -19.89 7.14
N SER A 8 0.45 -18.78 6.83
CA SER A 8 1.23 -18.64 5.60
C SER A 8 2.57 -19.37 5.77
N SER A 9 2.69 -20.50 5.07
CA SER A 9 3.94 -21.25 4.87
C SER A 9 5.01 -20.38 4.22
N SER A 10 6.25 -20.60 4.62
CA SER A 10 7.51 -19.96 4.23
C SER A 10 7.79 -19.92 2.71
N GLY A 11 7.15 -18.98 2.02
CA GLY A 11 7.54 -18.41 0.74
C GLY A 11 7.21 -16.91 0.83
N GLU A 12 8.03 -16.04 0.23
CA GLU A 12 7.87 -14.59 0.21
C GLU A 12 6.40 -14.14 0.22
N SER A 13 5.92 -13.79 1.42
CA SER A 13 4.50 -13.63 1.68
C SER A 13 4.02 -12.33 1.06
N LEU A 14 2.99 -12.43 0.21
CA LEU A 14 2.36 -11.29 -0.43
C LEU A 14 1.99 -10.24 0.61
N LYS A 15 2.50 -9.02 0.42
CA LYS A 15 2.18 -7.87 1.28
C LYS A 15 1.06 -7.08 0.64
N LEU A 16 -0.06 -6.97 1.35
CA LEU A 16 -1.18 -6.12 0.95
C LEU A 16 -1.29 -4.98 1.95
N CYS A 17 -1.29 -3.74 1.48
CA CYS A 17 -1.45 -2.57 2.32
C CYS A 17 -2.48 -1.61 1.75
N VAL A 18 -3.22 -0.95 2.64
CA VAL A 18 -4.12 0.15 2.32
C VAL A 18 -3.70 1.32 3.19
N PHE A 19 -3.41 2.46 2.56
CA PHE A 19 -2.96 3.65 3.25
C PHE A 19 -3.56 4.93 2.63
N ASP A 20 -3.69 5.97 3.44
CA ASP A 20 -4.20 7.28 3.02
C ASP A 20 -3.09 8.33 3.11
N LEU A 21 -2.68 8.85 1.94
CA LEU A 21 -1.66 9.88 1.80
C LEU A 21 -2.00 11.19 2.53
N ARG A 22 -3.26 11.40 2.95
CA ARG A 22 -3.69 12.62 3.64
C ARG A 22 -3.52 12.55 5.16
N ARG A 23 -3.28 11.36 5.72
CA ARG A 23 -3.14 11.15 7.18
C ARG A 23 -1.66 11.18 7.56
N GLY A 24 -1.35 11.25 8.86
CA GLY A 24 0.01 11.11 9.37
C GLY A 24 1.06 12.04 8.74
N GLN A 25 0.70 13.30 8.48
CA GLN A 25 1.58 14.28 7.82
C GLN A 25 2.54 14.98 8.78
N ASN A 26 2.31 14.84 10.09
CA ASN A 26 3.18 15.41 11.12
C ASN A 26 4.18 14.36 11.59
N GLU A 27 5.35 14.82 12.01
CA GLU A 27 6.41 13.97 12.56
C GLU A 27 5.87 13.11 13.72
N GLY A 28 6.10 11.80 13.64
CA GLY A 28 5.66 10.83 14.64
C GLY A 28 4.21 10.35 14.48
N GLN A 29 3.48 10.82 13.46
CA GLN A 29 2.10 10.39 13.16
C GLN A 29 2.00 9.48 11.93
N GLU A 30 3.11 9.01 11.38
CA GLU A 30 3.13 8.29 10.10
C GLU A 30 2.30 7.00 10.14
N LEU A 31 2.15 6.39 11.31
CA LEU A 31 1.29 5.21 11.51
C LEU A 31 -0.18 5.48 11.18
N ASP A 32 -0.66 6.72 11.34
CA ASP A 32 -2.03 7.09 11.00
C ASP A 32 -2.32 6.98 9.49
N LYS A 33 -1.29 6.92 8.64
CA LYS A 33 -1.43 6.63 7.20
C LYS A 33 -1.96 5.23 6.96
N ILE A 34 -1.65 4.26 7.81
CA ILE A 34 -1.93 2.84 7.58
C ILE A 34 -3.38 2.53 7.98
N LEU A 35 -4.21 2.16 7.01
CA LEU A 35 -5.60 1.75 7.23
C LEU A 35 -5.72 0.23 7.37
N PHE A 36 -4.87 -0.51 6.66
CA PHE A 36 -4.80 -1.97 6.71
C PHE A 36 -3.41 -2.45 6.26
N PHE A 37 -2.92 -3.53 6.87
CA PHE A 37 -1.71 -4.22 6.44
C PHE A 37 -1.87 -5.72 6.64
N PHE A 38 -1.49 -6.49 5.63
CA PHE A 38 -1.40 -7.94 5.67
C PHE A 38 -0.02 -8.40 5.20
N PRO A 39 0.61 -9.36 5.89
CA PRO A 39 0.15 -9.98 7.13
C PRO A 39 0.24 -9.03 8.35
N PRO A 40 -0.66 -9.15 9.35
CA PRO A 40 -0.80 -8.16 10.43
C PRO A 40 0.31 -8.24 11.50
N ASP A 41 1.04 -9.36 11.57
CA ASP A 41 2.13 -9.62 12.51
C ASP A 41 3.49 -9.02 12.09
N VAL A 42 3.50 -8.26 10.99
CA VAL A 42 4.68 -7.51 10.53
C VAL A 42 4.90 -6.29 11.43
N SER A 43 6.16 -6.04 11.82
CA SER A 43 6.51 -4.89 12.67
C SER A 43 6.10 -3.56 12.05
N PHE A 44 5.66 -2.60 12.88
CA PHE A 44 5.29 -1.26 12.42
C PHE A 44 6.39 -0.56 11.62
N SER A 45 7.66 -0.74 12.00
CA SER A 45 8.81 -0.21 11.26
C SER A 45 8.87 -0.75 9.83
N SER A 46 8.63 -2.06 9.66
CA SER A 46 8.58 -2.68 8.33
C SER A 46 7.37 -2.23 7.53
N GLN A 47 6.21 -2.07 8.17
CA GLN A 47 5.01 -1.55 7.51
C GLN A 47 5.25 -0.11 7.00
N LEU A 48 5.75 0.77 7.87
CA LEU A 48 6.10 2.15 7.53
C LEU A 48 7.14 2.22 6.40
N SER A 49 8.11 1.31 6.38
CA SER A 49 9.11 1.24 5.30
C SER A 49 8.45 0.96 3.94
N VAL A 50 7.49 0.03 3.90
CA VAL A 50 6.72 -0.27 2.68
C VAL A 50 5.89 0.93 2.25
N ILE A 51 5.15 1.56 3.19
CA ILE A 51 4.31 2.73 2.89
C ILE A 51 5.15 3.91 2.40
N GLY A 52 6.26 4.22 3.07
CA GLY A 52 7.15 5.31 2.69
C GLY A 52 7.80 5.11 1.32
N LEU A 53 8.19 3.87 0.99
CA LEU A 53 8.69 3.52 -0.34
C LEU A 53 7.60 3.73 -1.40
N SER A 54 6.40 3.19 -1.18
CA SER A 54 5.27 3.35 -2.11
C SER A 54 4.90 4.82 -2.32
N GLU A 55 4.82 5.61 -1.24
CA GLU A 55 4.56 7.05 -1.29
C GLU A 55 5.66 7.80 -2.07
N GLY A 56 6.94 7.51 -1.78
CA GLY A 56 8.07 8.08 -2.50
C GLY A 56 8.02 7.79 -4.00
N LEU A 57 7.70 6.55 -4.40
CA LEU A 57 7.57 6.16 -5.80
C LEU A 57 6.38 6.83 -6.49
N ILE A 58 5.24 6.95 -5.81
CA ILE A 58 4.07 7.69 -6.31
C ILE A 58 4.43 9.16 -6.54
N ILE A 59 5.09 9.82 -5.58
CA ILE A 59 5.46 11.24 -5.69
C ILE A 59 6.51 11.43 -6.78
N PHE A 60 7.54 10.58 -6.80
CA PHE A 60 8.62 10.65 -7.78
C PHE A 60 8.09 10.51 -9.21
N THR A 61 7.25 9.51 -9.47
CA THR A 61 6.71 9.26 -10.81
C THR A 61 5.73 10.35 -11.26
N ARG A 62 5.00 10.99 -10.34
CA ARG A 62 4.18 12.17 -10.66
C ARG A 62 4.98 13.34 -11.22
N LEU A 63 6.26 13.45 -10.91
CA LEU A 63 7.13 14.47 -11.51
C LEU A 63 7.24 14.32 -13.03
N PHE A 64 7.15 13.08 -13.52
CA PHE A 64 7.29 12.73 -14.94
C PHE A 64 5.97 12.37 -15.61
N SER A 65 4.94 12.05 -14.82
CA SER A 65 3.57 11.77 -15.29
C SER A 65 2.54 12.38 -14.32
N PRO A 66 2.27 13.69 -14.43
CA PRO A 66 1.43 14.42 -13.47
C PRO A 66 0.00 13.89 -13.38
N GLU A 67 -0.54 13.41 -14.51
CA GLU A 67 -1.91 12.93 -14.62
C GLU A 67 -2.04 11.42 -14.29
N ALA A 68 -0.95 10.66 -14.38
CA ALA A 68 -0.92 9.22 -14.18
C ALA A 68 0.23 8.82 -13.24
N ALA A 69 -0.04 8.86 -11.94
CA ALA A 69 0.89 8.35 -10.93
C ALA A 69 1.14 6.84 -11.12
N CYS A 70 2.29 6.34 -10.64
CA CYS A 70 2.66 4.93 -10.75
C CYS A 70 1.59 3.97 -10.23
N GLU A 71 1.07 3.13 -11.14
CA GLU A 71 0.03 2.11 -10.84
C GLU A 71 0.61 0.71 -10.69
N VAL A 72 1.71 0.41 -11.39
CA VAL A 72 2.38 -0.90 -11.35
C VAL A 72 3.89 -0.69 -11.41
N ILE A 73 4.60 -1.40 -10.53
CA ILE A 73 6.04 -1.62 -10.61
C ILE A 73 6.25 -3.12 -10.69
N GLU A 74 6.90 -3.56 -11.76
CA GLU A 74 7.25 -4.95 -12.01
C GLU A 74 8.78 -5.08 -12.06
N GLU A 75 9.31 -5.83 -11.11
CA GLU A 75 10.69 -6.31 -11.08
C GLU A 75 10.67 -7.84 -10.97
N ARG A 76 11.83 -8.52 -11.09
CA ARG A 76 11.92 -9.99 -11.05
C ARG A 76 11.16 -10.63 -9.89
N ASP A 77 11.23 -10.01 -8.71
CA ASP A 77 10.66 -10.55 -7.47
C ASP A 77 9.66 -9.59 -6.79
N ILE A 78 9.36 -8.44 -7.40
CA ILE A 78 8.52 -7.40 -6.80
C ILE A 78 7.45 -6.96 -7.79
N LEU A 79 6.18 -7.24 -7.46
CA LEU A 79 5.03 -6.63 -8.11
C LEU A 79 4.31 -5.71 -7.12
N MET A 80 4.45 -4.40 -7.29
CA MET A 80 3.74 -3.40 -6.50
C MET A 80 2.64 -2.78 -7.35
N SER A 81 1.38 -3.02 -7.00
CA SER A 81 0.24 -2.36 -7.65
C SER A 81 -0.39 -1.34 -6.70
N SER A 82 -0.52 -0.09 -7.17
CA SER A 82 -1.21 0.98 -6.46
C SER A 82 -2.53 1.27 -7.16
N MET A 83 -3.64 1.06 -6.47
CA MET A 83 -4.98 1.31 -7.01
C MET A 83 -5.65 2.44 -6.24
N LYS A 84 -6.09 3.48 -6.95
CA LYS A 84 -6.89 4.55 -6.34
C LYS A 84 -8.30 4.01 -6.04
N PRO A 85 -8.89 4.31 -4.88
CA PRO A 85 -10.25 3.89 -4.56
C PRO A 85 -11.29 4.30 -5.63
N SER A 86 -11.11 5.44 -6.29
CA SER A 86 -11.97 5.91 -7.38
C SER A 86 -12.01 4.96 -8.59
N LEU A 87 -10.99 4.13 -8.80
CA LEU A 87 -10.94 3.13 -9.88
C LEU A 87 -11.59 1.80 -9.47
N ILE A 88 -11.68 1.50 -8.17
CA ILE A 88 -12.35 0.31 -7.64
C ILE A 88 -13.87 0.45 -7.83
N TYR A 89 -14.40 1.67 -7.69
CA TYR A 89 -15.80 2.00 -7.92
C TYR A 89 -16.13 2.38 -9.38
N GLY A 90 -15.30 1.97 -10.36
CA GLY A 90 -15.52 2.26 -11.79
C GLY A 90 -16.84 1.76 -12.39
N TRP A 91 -17.73 1.18 -11.58
CA TRP A 91 -19.11 0.84 -11.91
C TRP A 91 -20.04 1.16 -10.72
N SER A 92 -20.38 2.43 -10.47
CA SER A 92 -21.61 2.78 -9.74
C SER A 92 -22.02 4.24 -9.93
N TRP A 93 -23.15 4.40 -10.64
CA TRP A 93 -24.03 5.57 -10.79
C TRP A 93 -23.60 6.73 -11.71
N LEU A 94 -23.44 6.42 -13.00
CA LEU A 94 -24.03 7.20 -14.11
C LEU A 94 -24.67 6.23 -15.11
#